data_AF-A0A8B7XNY2-F1
#
_entry.id   AF-A0A8B7XNY2-F1
#
_cell.length_a   1.000
_cell.length_b   1.000
_cell.length_c   1.000
_cell.angle_alpha   90.00
_cell.angle_beta   90.00
_cell.angle_gamma   90.00
#
_symmetry.space_group_name_H-M   'P 1'
#
loop_
_entity.id
_entity.type
_entity.pdbx_description
1 polymer ?
#
loop_
_entity_poly.entity_id
_entity_poly.type
_entity_poly.pdbx_seq_one_letter_code
_entity_poly.pdbx_strand_id
1 'polypeptide(L)'
;MHAHSTTRQGPARCTYMYNMATTVAQKNAEIKTDQVEDDVVGNAETGADKKKKRRKKKKTGGSAAEAEGDGPVTNGEVEKLTDDVKKQTLEDRNVGAVIGEEKEEGGEGEGDTENSKKKKRRRKKKGGVLCVEGEGQTIPCAGKKQTDPPTIPVSELFPDGAFPEGQIMEHPVGNGQTAAWRVTSEEKKALNKAHNDVYNELRQAAEAHRQVRKYVQSFIKPGLTMIDICERLETASRKLIDENGLAAGLAFPTGCSINHCAAHYTPNAGDPTVLQYDDVCKIDFGTHINGRIIDCAFTVAFNPRYDPLLEAVKDATNTGIKEAGIDVRLCDIGERIQEVMESYEVELNGKTYQVRPIRNLNGHSIGQYRIHAGKTVPIVKGGEATKMEENEFYAIETFGSTGKGVVHDDMECSHYMKNFNAGHVPLRMARAKLLLHKINTHFGTLAFCRRWLDRIGETKYLMALKNLCDTGIVDAYPPLCDVKGCYTAQFEHTILLRPTCKEVVSRGTDY
;
A
#
# COMPACT_ATOMS: atom_id res chain seq x y z
N MET A 1 5.71 -55.62 -55.85
CA MET A 1 4.83 -54.44 -55.71
C MET A 1 5.69 -53.19 -55.71
N HIS A 2 5.13 -52.01 -56.04
CA HIS A 2 5.86 -50.79 -56.43
C HIS A 2 7.01 -50.40 -55.46
N ALA A 3 8.23 -50.04 -55.86
CA ALA A 3 8.80 -49.30 -57.02
C ALA A 3 9.16 -47.83 -56.69
N HIS A 4 10.45 -47.51 -56.89
CA HIS A 4 11.13 -46.21 -57.10
C HIS A 4 10.74 -44.96 -56.27
N SER A 5 11.64 -44.29 -55.55
CA SER A 5 12.98 -43.73 -55.87
C SER A 5 12.93 -42.28 -56.41
N THR A 6 13.59 -41.38 -55.67
CA THR A 6 14.32 -40.17 -56.18
C THR A 6 13.50 -39.04 -56.85
N THR A 7 13.92 -37.76 -56.92
CA THR A 7 15.23 -37.10 -56.70
C THR A 7 15.09 -35.58 -56.49
N ARG A 8 16.08 -34.94 -55.81
CA ARG A 8 16.68 -33.60 -56.05
C ARG A 8 15.80 -32.39 -56.49
N GLN A 9 16.02 -31.24 -55.85
CA GLN A 9 16.91 -30.17 -56.36
C GLN A 9 17.22 -29.10 -55.30
N GLY A 10 18.33 -28.37 -55.48
CA GLY A 10 18.79 -27.30 -54.60
C GLY A 10 18.64 -25.90 -55.22
N PRO A 11 19.57 -24.95 -55.01
CA PRO A 11 19.27 -23.78 -54.17
C PRO A 11 19.36 -22.42 -54.90
N ALA A 12 18.79 -21.36 -54.31
CA ALA A 12 19.14 -19.98 -54.65
C ALA A 12 18.93 -19.02 -53.46
N ARG A 13 19.90 -18.14 -53.22
CA ARG A 13 19.77 -16.90 -52.43
C ARG A 13 19.66 -15.73 -53.42
N CYS A 14 18.82 -14.72 -53.17
CA CYS A 14 19.23 -13.32 -53.37
C CYS A 14 18.31 -12.28 -52.69
N THR A 15 18.95 -11.24 -52.18
CA THR A 15 18.47 -9.99 -51.56
C THR A 15 17.67 -9.05 -52.49
N TYR A 16 16.80 -8.21 -51.91
CA TYR A 16 16.63 -6.74 -52.12
C TYR A 16 15.53 -6.25 -51.12
N MET A 17 15.82 -5.49 -50.04
CA MET A 17 16.09 -4.04 -49.91
C MET A 17 14.89 -3.10 -50.25
N TYR A 18 14.41 -2.37 -49.21
CA TYR A 18 13.89 -0.98 -49.15
C TYR A 18 13.41 -0.28 -50.46
N ASN A 19 12.29 0.47 -50.53
CA ASN A 19 12.06 1.70 -49.74
C ASN A 19 10.69 2.41 -50.00
N MET A 20 10.30 3.28 -49.06
CA MET A 20 9.55 4.56 -49.18
C MET A 20 8.03 4.72 -49.52
N ALA A 21 7.51 5.77 -48.87
CA ALA A 21 6.17 6.38 -48.82
C ALA A 21 5.70 7.03 -50.16
N THR A 22 4.50 7.65 -50.34
CA THR A 22 3.89 8.72 -49.53
C THR A 22 2.44 9.09 -49.96
N THR A 23 1.58 9.55 -49.02
CA THR A 23 0.34 10.39 -49.19
C THR A 23 -0.84 9.80 -50.02
N VAL A 24 -2.13 10.21 -49.92
CA VAL A 24 -2.81 11.51 -49.63
C VAL A 24 -4.21 11.28 -48.97
N ALA A 25 -4.77 12.33 -48.34
CA ALA A 25 -6.21 12.69 -48.23
C ALA A 25 -6.99 12.41 -46.92
N GLN A 26 -7.39 13.53 -46.33
CA GLN A 26 -8.40 13.73 -45.29
C GLN A 26 -9.81 13.26 -45.71
N LYS A 27 -10.65 12.90 -44.73
CA LYS A 27 -12.08 13.28 -44.71
C LYS A 27 -12.61 13.26 -43.27
N ASN A 28 -12.91 14.44 -42.72
CA ASN A 28 -13.82 14.57 -41.58
C ASN A 28 -15.25 14.42 -42.09
N ALA A 29 -16.11 13.74 -41.32
CA ALA A 29 -17.55 13.83 -41.45
C ALA A 29 -18.18 13.72 -40.05
N GLU A 30 -19.17 14.57 -39.80
CA GLU A 30 -19.79 14.78 -38.50
C GLU A 30 -20.66 13.58 -38.09
N ILE A 31 -20.61 13.17 -36.82
CA ILE A 31 -21.67 12.36 -36.22
C ILE A 31 -22.56 13.32 -35.43
N LYS A 32 -23.82 13.44 -35.89
CA LYS A 32 -24.84 14.26 -35.23
C LYS A 32 -25.34 13.58 -33.96
N THR A 33 -25.64 14.39 -32.96
CA THR A 33 -26.42 14.02 -31.78
C THR A 33 -27.90 14.02 -32.12
N ASP A 34 -28.55 12.87 -32.10
CA ASP A 34 -30.01 12.81 -32.08
C ASP A 34 -30.51 13.02 -30.64
N GLN A 35 -31.10 14.19 -30.40
CA GLN A 35 -31.93 14.43 -29.22
C GLN A 35 -33.38 14.03 -29.57
N VAL A 36 -34.04 13.34 -28.64
CA VAL A 36 -35.49 13.11 -28.72
C VAL A 36 -36.16 14.20 -27.88
N GLU A 37 -36.83 15.13 -28.54
CA GLU A 37 -37.84 15.98 -27.92
C GLU A 37 -39.17 15.21 -27.85
N ASP A 38 -39.87 15.32 -26.72
CA ASP A 38 -41.27 14.90 -26.60
C ASP A 38 -42.04 16.07 -25.99
N ASP A 39 -43.17 16.40 -26.61
CA ASP A 39 -43.74 17.74 -26.54
C ASP A 39 -44.84 17.92 -25.48
N VAL A 40 -44.97 19.17 -25.08
CA VAL A 40 -45.83 19.76 -24.03
C VAL A 40 -47.34 19.47 -24.20
N VAL A 41 -48.03 19.14 -23.10
CA VAL A 41 -49.36 19.73 -22.78
C VAL A 41 -49.46 19.98 -21.27
N GLY A 42 -49.79 21.22 -20.87
CA GLY A 42 -50.05 21.58 -19.47
C GLY A 42 -51.47 22.11 -19.25
N ASN A 43 -51.84 22.38 -17.99
CA ASN A 43 -52.79 23.46 -17.68
C ASN A 43 -52.62 23.98 -16.23
N ALA A 44 -53.19 25.15 -15.95
CA ALA A 44 -52.77 26.06 -14.89
C ALA A 44 -53.70 26.18 -13.66
N GLU A 45 -53.16 26.82 -12.62
CA GLU A 45 -53.80 27.68 -11.60
C GLU A 45 -55.09 27.24 -10.86
N THR A 46 -55.06 27.29 -9.52
CA THR A 46 -55.62 28.39 -8.69
C THR A 46 -55.54 28.04 -7.20
N GLY A 47 -55.67 29.02 -6.29
CA GLY A 47 -55.49 28.84 -4.84
C GLY A 47 -56.71 29.16 -3.97
N ALA A 48 -56.43 29.36 -2.67
CA ALA A 48 -57.28 29.90 -1.59
C ALA A 48 -58.11 28.93 -0.70
N ASP A 49 -57.65 28.83 0.55
CA ASP A 49 -58.43 28.98 1.80
C ASP A 49 -59.62 28.04 2.15
N LYS A 50 -59.49 27.27 3.27
CA LYS A 50 -60.31 27.51 4.49
C LYS A 50 -60.01 26.63 5.71
N LYS A 51 -60.10 27.28 6.88
CA LYS A 51 -60.06 26.75 8.26
C LYS A 51 -61.08 25.64 8.58
N LYS A 52 -60.70 24.72 9.48
CA LYS A 52 -61.51 24.00 10.52
C LYS A 52 -60.53 23.10 11.31
N LYS A 53 -60.62 22.77 12.61
CA LYS A 53 -61.28 23.26 13.83
C LYS A 53 -60.71 22.35 14.97
N ARG A 54 -60.37 22.87 16.16
CA ARG A 54 -59.87 22.07 17.31
C ARG A 54 -61.00 21.35 18.08
N ARG A 55 -60.74 20.12 18.60
CA ARG A 55 -61.09 19.51 19.92
C ARG A 55 -61.09 17.96 19.79
N LYS A 56 -60.39 17.11 20.56
CA LYS A 56 -59.90 17.01 21.96
C LYS A 56 -60.77 16.09 22.87
N LYS A 57 -60.42 14.80 22.98
CA LYS A 57 -60.57 13.86 24.13
C LYS A 57 -60.05 12.45 23.75
N LYS A 58 -59.78 11.48 24.65
CA LYS A 58 -58.83 11.40 25.79
C LYS A 58 -58.73 9.92 26.27
N LYS A 59 -57.51 9.35 26.37
CA LYS A 59 -57.04 8.14 27.11
C LYS A 59 -57.84 6.81 27.09
N THR A 60 -57.14 5.72 26.75
CA THR A 60 -56.78 4.50 27.55
C THR A 60 -56.10 3.49 26.59
N GLY A 61 -55.10 2.65 26.92
CA GLY A 61 -54.27 2.42 28.11
C GLY A 61 -53.40 1.14 27.92
N GLY A 62 -52.22 1.03 28.54
CA GLY A 62 -51.28 -0.12 28.41
C GLY A 62 -50.44 -0.11 27.11
N SER A 63 -49.21 -0.64 27.05
CA SER A 63 -48.31 -1.26 28.05
C SER A 63 -46.83 -0.96 27.69
N ALA A 64 -45.89 -1.24 28.60
CA ALA A 64 -44.48 -0.80 28.50
C ALA A 64 -43.57 -1.68 27.62
N ALA A 65 -42.56 -1.06 27.02
CA ALA A 65 -41.18 -1.55 26.87
C ALA A 65 -40.29 -0.36 26.45
N GLU A 66 -39.00 -0.39 26.80
CA GLU A 66 -38.13 0.79 26.82
C GLU A 66 -37.37 1.02 25.50
N ALA A 67 -37.19 2.30 25.15
CA ALA A 67 -36.21 2.75 24.17
C ALA A 67 -35.64 4.09 24.67
N GLU A 68 -34.37 4.10 25.07
CA GLU A 68 -33.69 5.32 25.50
C GLU A 68 -33.49 6.28 24.32
N GLY A 69 -34.00 7.50 24.45
CA GLY A 69 -33.88 8.54 23.43
C GLY A 69 -32.69 9.45 23.70
N ASP A 70 -31.87 9.66 22.66
CA ASP A 70 -30.74 10.61 22.66
C ASP A 70 -31.23 12.02 23.03
N GLY A 71 -30.63 12.61 24.07
CA GLY A 71 -30.82 14.01 24.44
C GLY A 71 -29.81 14.91 23.71
N PRO A 72 -30.16 16.15 23.32
CA PRO A 72 -29.22 17.03 22.65
C PRO A 72 -28.10 17.46 23.61
N VAL A 73 -26.85 17.17 23.21
CA VAL A 73 -25.61 17.67 23.83
C VAL A 73 -25.71 19.19 24.02
N THR A 74 -25.49 19.65 25.24
CA THR A 74 -25.68 21.07 25.58
C THR A 74 -24.43 21.89 25.25
N ASN A 75 -24.60 23.19 24.97
CA ASN A 75 -23.50 24.09 24.58
C ASN A 75 -22.30 24.09 25.56
N GLY A 76 -22.53 23.82 26.86
CA GLY A 76 -21.47 23.79 27.87
C GLY A 76 -20.46 22.63 27.73
N GLU A 77 -20.84 21.53 27.07
CA GLU A 77 -19.90 20.43 26.79
C GLU A 77 -18.98 20.76 25.60
N VAL A 78 -19.47 21.57 24.65
CA VAL A 78 -18.69 22.07 23.51
C VAL A 78 -17.66 23.09 23.98
N GLU A 79 -18.04 24.00 24.90
CA GLU A 79 -17.13 25.01 25.45
C GLU A 79 -15.95 24.37 26.21
N LYS A 80 -16.22 23.38 27.07
CA LYS A 80 -15.16 22.60 27.75
C LYS A 80 -14.17 21.97 26.76
N LEU A 81 -14.67 21.26 25.75
CA LEU A 81 -13.83 20.66 24.70
C LEU A 81 -13.01 21.70 23.93
N THR A 82 -13.51 22.92 23.72
CA THR A 82 -12.72 23.98 23.08
C THR A 82 -11.66 24.61 23.98
N ASP A 83 -11.85 24.62 25.30
CA ASP A 83 -10.86 25.15 26.24
C ASP A 83 -9.76 24.14 26.57
N ASP A 84 -10.08 22.83 26.59
CA ASP A 84 -9.06 21.78 26.71
C ASP A 84 -8.11 21.77 25.49
N VAL A 85 -8.64 22.00 24.27
CA VAL A 85 -7.83 22.18 23.05
C VAL A 85 -6.97 23.45 23.11
N LYS A 86 -7.44 24.54 23.73
CA LYS A 86 -6.63 25.75 23.96
C LYS A 86 -5.52 25.51 24.99
N LYS A 87 -5.76 24.69 26.01
CA LYS A 87 -4.73 24.33 27.00
C LYS A 87 -3.62 23.49 26.40
N GLN A 88 -3.95 22.41 25.67
CA GLN A 88 -2.93 21.59 24.99
C GLN A 88 -2.07 22.43 24.02
N THR A 89 -2.70 23.30 23.22
CA THR A 89 -1.96 24.21 22.30
C THR A 89 -1.14 25.32 22.99
N LEU A 90 -1.33 25.55 24.29
CA LEU A 90 -0.48 26.43 25.12
C LEU A 90 0.64 25.66 25.82
N GLU A 91 0.38 24.44 26.28
CA GLU A 91 1.39 23.55 26.88
C GLU A 91 2.46 23.17 25.85
N ASP A 92 2.06 22.78 24.62
CA ASP A 92 2.99 22.46 23.52
C ASP A 92 3.87 23.65 23.09
N ARG A 93 3.42 24.89 23.32
CA ARG A 93 4.22 26.10 23.06
C ARG A 93 5.28 26.37 24.14
N ASN A 94 5.11 25.83 25.34
CA ASN A 94 5.99 26.09 26.49
C ASN A 94 7.08 25.04 26.68
N VAL A 95 7.03 23.90 25.98
CA VAL A 95 8.15 22.92 25.93
C VAL A 95 9.29 23.43 25.03
N GLY A 96 9.09 24.52 24.29
CA GLY A 96 10.03 25.13 23.35
C GLY A 96 11.06 26.11 23.92
N ALA A 97 11.17 26.28 25.25
CA ALA A 97 12.22 27.09 25.86
C ALA A 97 12.44 26.73 27.34
N VAL A 98 13.70 26.39 27.69
CA VAL A 98 14.46 26.81 28.89
C VAL A 98 15.63 25.83 29.08
N ILE A 99 16.84 26.39 29.09
CA ILE A 99 18.07 25.74 29.53
C ILE A 99 18.21 26.11 31.02
N GLY A 100 18.30 25.12 31.92
CA GLY A 100 18.99 25.28 33.21
C GLY A 100 20.45 24.86 33.02
N GLU A 101 21.48 25.57 33.46
CA GLU A 101 21.66 26.42 34.64
C GLU A 101 21.38 25.70 35.96
N GLU A 102 22.44 25.08 36.49
CA GLU A 102 22.60 24.75 37.91
C GLU A 102 23.80 25.55 38.46
N LYS A 103 23.56 26.24 39.57
CA LYS A 103 24.54 26.69 40.59
C LYS A 103 24.00 26.20 41.96
N GLU A 104 24.64 26.25 43.14
CA GLU A 104 25.96 26.68 43.67
C GLU A 104 26.52 25.50 44.53
N GLU A 105 27.76 25.41 44.99
CA GLU A 105 28.89 26.36 45.14
C GLU A 105 30.19 25.71 44.56
N GLY A 106 31.45 25.89 44.98
CA GLY A 106 32.15 26.72 45.99
C GLY A 106 33.61 26.28 46.11
N GLY A 107 34.56 27.22 46.25
CA GLY A 107 36.00 26.93 46.42
C GLY A 107 36.93 27.86 45.62
N GLU A 108 37.74 28.65 46.34
CA GLU A 108 38.63 29.70 45.81
C GLU A 108 40.01 29.16 45.35
N GLY A 109 40.68 29.87 44.43
CA GLY A 109 42.08 29.62 44.06
C GLY A 109 42.53 30.36 42.78
N GLU A 110 43.50 31.29 42.91
CA GLU A 110 44.07 32.11 41.83
C GLU A 110 45.08 31.34 40.94
N GLY A 111 45.33 31.79 39.69
CA GLY A 111 46.47 31.26 38.90
C GLY A 111 46.46 31.43 37.36
N ASP A 112 46.72 32.64 36.90
CA ASP A 112 47.41 33.11 35.66
C ASP A 112 47.41 32.40 34.26
N THR A 113 47.33 33.25 33.22
CA THR A 113 47.82 33.21 31.81
C THR A 113 47.69 32.03 30.79
N GLU A 114 47.43 32.46 29.54
CA GLU A 114 47.80 31.93 28.19
C GLU A 114 47.11 30.70 27.52
N ASN A 115 46.23 31.03 26.57
CA ASN A 115 46.32 30.69 25.12
C ASN A 115 46.53 29.21 24.68
N SER A 116 45.49 28.54 24.16
CA SER A 116 45.44 28.05 22.74
C SER A 116 44.32 27.03 22.39
N LYS A 117 43.90 27.06 21.10
CA LYS A 117 43.30 25.98 20.28
C LYS A 117 41.96 25.33 20.70
N LYS A 118 40.89 25.73 19.98
CA LYS A 118 39.59 25.01 19.89
C LYS A 118 39.76 23.52 19.56
N LYS A 119 39.29 22.63 20.45
CA LYS A 119 39.31 21.17 20.27
C LYS A 119 37.88 20.65 20.00
N LYS A 120 37.63 20.04 18.83
CA LYS A 120 36.33 19.40 18.49
C LYS A 120 35.98 18.34 19.55
N ARG A 121 34.79 18.42 20.16
CA ARG A 121 34.24 17.33 21.00
C ARG A 121 33.95 16.11 20.12
N ARG A 122 34.83 15.10 20.13
CA ARG A 122 34.54 13.77 19.56
C ARG A 122 33.42 13.14 20.39
N ARG A 123 32.32 12.71 19.75
CA ARG A 123 31.33 11.83 20.39
C ARG A 123 32.03 10.55 20.85
N LYS A 124 31.80 10.15 22.11
CA LYS A 124 32.35 8.94 22.71
C LYS A 124 31.69 7.75 22.01
N LYS A 125 32.44 6.91 21.27
CA LYS A 125 31.92 5.59 20.86
C LYS A 125 31.59 4.82 22.14
N LYS A 126 30.35 4.34 22.30
CA LYS A 126 30.11 3.22 23.23
C LYS A 126 30.90 2.03 22.66
N GLY A 127 31.73 1.42 23.50
CA GLY A 127 32.53 0.26 23.08
C GLY A 127 31.61 -0.92 22.78
N GLY A 128 31.93 -1.68 21.74
CA GLY A 128 31.32 -2.99 21.54
C GLY A 128 31.69 -3.91 22.70
N VAL A 129 30.73 -4.70 23.17
CA VAL A 129 31.00 -5.76 24.14
C VAL A 129 31.82 -6.84 23.42
N LEU A 130 33.05 -7.06 23.88
CA LEU A 130 33.89 -8.17 23.43
C LEU A 130 33.69 -9.33 24.41
N CYS A 131 33.08 -10.41 23.94
CA CYS A 131 33.10 -11.69 24.65
C CYS A 131 34.34 -12.47 24.20
N VAL A 132 35.04 -13.09 25.15
CA VAL A 132 36.22 -13.94 24.89
C VAL A 132 35.91 -15.35 25.35
N GLU A 133 35.94 -16.29 24.42
CA GLU A 133 36.26 -17.70 24.68
C GLU A 133 37.39 -18.13 23.73
N GLY A 134 38.01 -19.28 24.02
CA GLY A 134 39.38 -19.62 23.63
C GLY A 134 39.79 -19.46 22.16
N GLU A 135 41.07 -19.14 22.00
CA GLU A 135 41.88 -19.33 20.78
C GLU A 135 41.49 -18.51 19.53
N GLY A 136 41.76 -17.20 19.60
CA GLY A 136 42.48 -16.53 18.51
C GLY A 136 41.73 -16.19 17.21
N GLN A 137 40.41 -16.39 17.12
CA GLN A 137 39.60 -15.90 16.00
C GLN A 137 38.58 -14.84 16.44
N THR A 138 38.62 -13.66 15.81
CA THR A 138 37.60 -12.63 15.97
C THR A 138 36.36 -12.97 15.16
N ILE A 139 35.45 -13.75 15.75
CA ILE A 139 34.12 -13.99 15.20
C ILE A 139 33.23 -12.77 15.51
N PRO A 140 32.42 -12.25 14.56
CA PRO A 140 31.41 -11.24 14.89
C PRO A 140 30.49 -11.73 16.01
N CYS A 141 30.19 -10.88 16.98
CA CYS A 141 29.18 -11.22 17.99
C CYS A 141 27.89 -11.63 17.28
N ALA A 142 27.45 -12.87 17.52
CA ALA A 142 26.23 -13.38 16.90
C ALA A 142 25.07 -12.43 17.22
N GLY A 143 24.48 -11.83 16.18
CA GLY A 143 23.31 -10.97 16.32
C GLY A 143 22.19 -11.70 17.08
N LYS A 144 21.33 -10.95 17.76
CA LYS A 144 20.16 -11.53 18.43
C LYS A 144 19.40 -12.38 17.41
N LYS A 145 19.10 -13.64 17.73
CA LYS A 145 18.22 -14.46 16.90
C LYS A 145 16.78 -14.05 17.17
N GLN A 146 15.96 -13.96 16.13
CA GLN A 146 14.52 -13.72 16.26
C GLN A 146 13.85 -14.82 17.10
N THR A 147 12.81 -14.47 17.85
CA THR A 147 12.01 -15.38 18.66
C THR A 147 10.92 -16.08 17.84
N ASP A 148 10.28 -17.10 18.42
CA ASP A 148 9.04 -17.70 17.89
C ASP A 148 7.95 -17.67 18.98
N PRO A 149 6.85 -16.91 18.83
CA PRO A 149 6.56 -15.97 17.72
C PRO A 149 7.57 -14.81 17.67
N PRO A 150 7.68 -14.09 16.53
CA PRO A 150 8.67 -13.03 16.38
C PRO A 150 8.31 -11.80 17.22
N THR A 151 9.29 -11.26 17.95
CA THR A 151 9.10 -10.14 18.90
C THR A 151 10.24 -9.13 18.95
N ILE A 152 11.43 -9.46 18.42
CA ILE A 152 12.60 -8.58 18.46
C ILE A 152 12.55 -7.65 17.24
N PRO A 153 12.63 -6.31 17.40
CA PRO A 153 12.67 -5.37 16.28
C PRO A 153 13.80 -5.67 15.30
N VAL A 154 13.56 -5.46 14.00
CA VAL A 154 14.57 -5.70 12.96
C VAL A 154 15.83 -4.86 13.19
N SER A 155 15.69 -3.63 13.68
CA SER A 155 16.79 -2.75 14.08
C SER A 155 17.71 -3.35 15.15
N GLU A 156 17.21 -4.24 16.01
CA GLU A 156 18.00 -4.94 17.02
C GLU A 156 18.69 -6.23 16.51
N LEU A 157 18.19 -6.81 15.41
CA LEU A 157 18.80 -7.96 14.75
C LEU A 157 20.06 -7.55 13.95
N PHE A 158 20.07 -6.32 13.41
CA PHE A 158 21.15 -5.73 12.61
C PHE A 158 21.77 -4.51 13.33
N PRO A 159 22.57 -4.70 14.41
CA PRO A 159 23.06 -3.63 15.28
C PRO A 159 24.13 -2.72 14.64
N ASP A 160 24.65 -3.08 13.46
CA ASP A 160 25.48 -2.22 12.62
C ASP A 160 24.64 -1.28 11.72
N GLY A 161 23.32 -1.49 11.66
CA GLY A 161 22.39 -0.78 10.80
C GLY A 161 22.45 -1.21 9.33
N ALA A 162 23.07 -2.35 9.00
CA ALA A 162 23.15 -2.85 7.62
C ALA A 162 22.05 -3.88 7.35
N PHE A 163 20.94 -3.45 6.75
CA PHE A 163 19.81 -4.33 6.47
C PHE A 163 20.00 -5.12 5.16
N PRO A 164 19.50 -6.37 5.08
CA PRO A 164 19.76 -7.26 3.94
C PRO A 164 19.21 -6.71 2.63
N GLU A 165 20.01 -6.76 1.57
CA GLU A 165 19.54 -6.44 0.20
C GLU A 165 18.44 -7.42 -0.23
N GLY A 166 17.52 -6.96 -1.07
CA GLY A 166 16.61 -7.86 -1.79
C GLY A 166 17.29 -8.59 -2.95
N GLN A 167 16.48 -9.21 -3.81
CA GLN A 167 16.99 -9.86 -5.01
C GLN A 167 17.51 -8.80 -6.00
N ILE A 168 18.81 -8.79 -6.25
CA ILE A 168 19.45 -7.94 -7.26
C ILE A 168 19.26 -8.56 -8.65
N MET A 169 18.81 -7.74 -9.59
CA MET A 169 18.61 -8.09 -11.00
C MET A 169 19.28 -7.05 -11.90
N GLU A 170 19.69 -7.48 -13.10
CA GLU A 170 20.06 -6.55 -14.16
C GLU A 170 18.80 -5.83 -14.69
N HIS A 171 18.97 -4.60 -15.22
CA HIS A 171 17.87 -3.92 -15.90
C HIS A 171 17.63 -4.57 -17.28
N PRO A 172 16.37 -4.85 -17.67
CA PRO A 172 16.06 -5.30 -19.02
C PRO A 172 16.38 -4.18 -20.03
N VAL A 173 16.84 -4.58 -21.22
CA VAL A 173 17.13 -3.67 -22.34
C VAL A 173 16.67 -4.29 -23.65
N GLY A 174 16.26 -3.44 -24.59
CA GLY A 174 15.83 -3.88 -25.91
C GLY A 174 16.98 -4.45 -26.76
N ASN A 175 16.59 -5.15 -27.83
CA ASN A 175 17.48 -5.53 -28.95
C ASN A 175 18.71 -6.39 -28.58
N GLY A 176 18.63 -7.20 -27.51
CA GLY A 176 19.67 -8.16 -27.15
C GLY A 176 20.96 -7.54 -26.58
N GLN A 177 20.90 -6.28 -26.14
CA GLN A 177 21.98 -5.64 -25.39
C GLN A 177 21.99 -6.11 -23.92
N THR A 178 22.92 -5.60 -23.12
CA THR A 178 22.93 -5.79 -21.66
C THR A 178 23.04 -4.44 -20.94
N ALA A 179 22.49 -4.34 -19.73
CA ALA A 179 22.62 -3.18 -18.86
C ALA A 179 23.83 -3.27 -17.92
N ALA A 180 24.66 -4.32 -18.03
CA ALA A 180 25.85 -4.57 -17.21
C ALA A 180 26.82 -3.38 -17.10
N TRP A 181 26.84 -2.48 -18.09
CA TRP A 181 27.59 -1.21 -18.02
C TRP A 181 27.18 -0.32 -16.84
N ARG A 182 25.92 -0.40 -16.37
CA ARG A 182 25.42 0.32 -15.19
C ARG A 182 26.10 -0.16 -13.90
N VAL A 183 26.47 -1.44 -13.84
CA VAL A 183 27.17 -2.03 -12.69
C VAL A 183 28.62 -1.56 -12.61
N THR A 184 29.28 -1.36 -13.76
CA THR A 184 30.70 -0.96 -13.82
C THR A 184 30.90 0.56 -13.88
N SER A 185 29.93 1.34 -14.36
CA SER A 185 30.01 2.80 -14.45
C SER A 185 30.24 3.48 -13.08
N GLU A 186 31.34 4.24 -12.98
CA GLU A 186 31.69 5.00 -11.77
C GLU A 186 30.67 6.09 -11.43
N GLU A 187 30.05 6.71 -12.44
CA GLU A 187 28.94 7.65 -12.25
C GLU A 187 27.74 6.97 -11.57
N LYS A 188 27.32 5.80 -12.07
CA LYS A 188 26.17 5.07 -11.54
C LYS A 188 26.47 4.48 -10.16
N LYS A 189 27.70 4.03 -9.89
CA LYS A 189 28.16 3.68 -8.53
C LYS A 189 28.10 4.87 -7.57
N ALA A 190 28.54 6.06 -7.98
CA ALA A 190 28.52 7.26 -7.15
C ALA A 190 27.08 7.69 -6.82
N LEU A 191 26.18 7.71 -7.81
CA LEU A 191 24.76 7.98 -7.62
C LEU A 191 24.09 6.95 -6.68
N ASN A 192 24.31 5.65 -6.93
CA ASN A 192 23.79 4.56 -6.10
C ASN A 192 24.29 4.68 -4.64
N LYS A 193 25.53 5.10 -4.42
CA LYS A 193 26.07 5.34 -3.07
C LYS A 193 25.45 6.57 -2.40
N ALA A 194 25.12 7.62 -3.15
CA ALA A 194 24.50 8.83 -2.61
C ALA A 194 23.09 8.59 -2.04
N HIS A 195 22.38 7.57 -2.52
CA HIS A 195 21.04 7.20 -2.06
C HIS A 195 21.02 5.99 -1.10
N ASN A 196 22.18 5.49 -0.66
CA ASN A 196 22.27 4.24 0.12
C ASN A 196 21.44 4.27 1.42
N ASP A 197 21.36 5.42 2.10
CA ASP A 197 20.58 5.55 3.35
C ASP A 197 19.10 5.25 3.10
N VAL A 198 18.53 5.76 2.00
CA VAL A 198 17.14 5.52 1.59
C VAL A 198 16.89 4.05 1.23
N TYR A 199 17.87 3.41 0.58
CA TYR A 199 17.76 1.98 0.24
C TYR A 199 17.82 1.11 1.50
N ASN A 200 18.60 1.53 2.50
CA ASN A 200 18.74 0.85 3.78
C ASN A 200 17.47 0.98 4.65
N GLU A 201 16.84 2.16 4.69
CA GLU A 201 15.50 2.37 5.28
C GLU A 201 14.46 1.41 4.68
N LEU A 202 14.44 1.31 3.34
CA LEU A 202 13.53 0.43 2.59
C LEU A 202 13.77 -1.06 2.92
N ARG A 203 15.03 -1.48 3.08
CA ARG A 203 15.40 -2.86 3.43
C ARG A 203 15.03 -3.23 4.86
N GLN A 204 15.09 -2.29 5.81
CA GLN A 204 14.58 -2.52 7.17
C GLN A 204 13.08 -2.84 7.15
N ALA A 205 12.30 -2.05 6.42
CA ALA A 205 10.87 -2.31 6.23
C ALA A 205 10.63 -3.66 5.53
N ALA A 206 11.40 -3.98 4.49
CA ALA A 206 11.25 -5.24 3.76
C ALA A 206 11.57 -6.47 4.61
N GLU A 207 12.55 -6.37 5.49
CA GLU A 207 12.91 -7.44 6.42
C GLU A 207 11.83 -7.63 7.50
N ALA A 208 11.23 -6.54 8.00
CA ALA A 208 10.07 -6.64 8.89
C ALA A 208 8.90 -7.33 8.16
N HIS A 209 8.60 -6.93 6.92
CA HIS A 209 7.58 -7.54 6.09
C HIS A 209 7.81 -9.04 5.87
N ARG A 210 9.03 -9.46 5.50
CA ARG A 210 9.42 -10.87 5.35
C ARG A 210 9.19 -11.69 6.63
N GLN A 211 9.59 -11.17 7.78
CA GLN A 211 9.43 -11.89 9.05
C GLN A 211 7.96 -11.97 9.49
N VAL A 212 7.18 -10.89 9.28
CA VAL A 212 5.74 -10.89 9.57
C VAL A 212 5.00 -11.89 8.67
N ARG A 213 5.18 -11.85 7.35
CA ARG A 213 4.42 -12.73 6.44
C ARG A 213 4.75 -14.20 6.64
N LYS A 214 6.00 -14.54 6.93
CA LYS A 214 6.42 -15.89 7.32
C LYS A 214 5.73 -16.37 8.61
N TYR A 215 5.53 -15.48 9.58
CA TYR A 215 4.76 -15.78 10.79
C TYR A 215 3.26 -15.94 10.47
N VAL A 216 2.67 -15.09 9.63
CA VAL A 216 1.27 -15.21 9.19
C VAL A 216 1.01 -16.57 8.52
N GLN A 217 1.90 -16.97 7.59
CA GLN A 217 1.85 -18.26 6.91
C GLN A 217 1.91 -19.47 7.86
N SER A 218 2.44 -19.33 9.09
CA SER A 218 2.51 -20.45 10.05
C SER A 218 1.25 -20.62 10.92
N PHE A 219 0.40 -19.59 11.06
CA PHE A 219 -0.80 -19.64 11.90
C PHE A 219 -2.13 -19.46 11.16
N ILE A 220 -2.14 -18.82 9.97
CA ILE A 220 -3.37 -18.54 9.23
C ILE A 220 -4.02 -19.86 8.80
N LYS A 221 -5.31 -20.02 9.14
CA LYS A 221 -6.07 -21.24 8.90
C LYS A 221 -7.58 -20.96 8.93
N PRO A 222 -8.41 -21.83 8.32
CA PRO A 222 -9.86 -21.74 8.44
C PRO A 222 -10.33 -21.78 9.90
N GLY A 223 -11.42 -21.09 10.20
CA GLY A 223 -11.98 -20.98 11.55
C GLY A 223 -11.46 -19.79 12.37
N LEU A 224 -10.48 -19.02 11.89
CA LEU A 224 -10.12 -17.72 12.47
C LEU A 224 -11.03 -16.61 11.92
N THR A 225 -11.38 -15.63 12.76
CA THR A 225 -12.04 -14.41 12.28
C THR A 225 -11.06 -13.57 11.45
N MET A 226 -11.56 -12.75 10.52
CA MET A 226 -10.69 -11.82 9.79
C MET A 226 -10.05 -10.80 10.74
N ILE A 227 -10.75 -10.41 11.81
CA ILE A 227 -10.23 -9.53 12.87
C ILE A 227 -9.03 -10.19 13.57
N ASP A 228 -9.15 -11.46 14.00
CA ASP A 228 -8.06 -12.22 14.60
C ASP A 228 -6.79 -12.24 13.72
N ILE A 229 -6.97 -12.43 12.41
CA ILE A 229 -5.86 -12.51 11.46
C ILE A 229 -5.17 -11.15 11.35
N CYS A 230 -5.94 -10.07 11.10
CA CYS A 230 -5.41 -8.72 11.01
C CYS A 230 -4.73 -8.26 12.31
N GLU A 231 -5.37 -8.45 13.48
CA GLU A 231 -4.81 -7.97 14.75
C GLU A 231 -3.52 -8.70 15.14
N ARG A 232 -3.41 -10.01 14.88
CA ARG A 232 -2.17 -10.77 15.12
C ARG A 232 -1.05 -10.35 14.18
N LEU A 233 -1.36 -10.20 12.89
CA LEU A 233 -0.42 -9.73 11.87
C LEU A 233 0.10 -8.33 12.21
N GLU A 234 -0.80 -7.37 12.43
CA GLU A 234 -0.43 -6.00 12.75
C GLU A 234 0.31 -5.90 14.09
N THR A 235 -0.01 -6.74 15.09
CA THR A 235 0.71 -6.79 16.37
C THR A 235 2.15 -7.27 16.20
N ALA A 236 2.40 -8.27 15.35
CA ALA A 236 3.75 -8.66 14.99
C ALA A 236 4.45 -7.53 14.22
N SER A 237 3.79 -6.97 13.20
CA SER A 237 4.37 -5.93 12.34
C SER A 237 4.81 -4.68 13.12
N ARG A 238 3.96 -4.17 14.03
CA ARG A 238 4.30 -3.04 14.91
C ARG A 238 5.53 -3.29 15.79
N LYS A 239 5.73 -4.54 16.27
CA LYS A 239 6.92 -4.91 17.04
C LYS A 239 8.16 -5.01 16.16
N LEU A 240 8.05 -5.63 14.98
CA LEU A 240 9.22 -5.88 14.12
C LEU A 240 9.71 -4.60 13.42
N ILE A 241 8.82 -3.66 13.12
CA ILE A 241 9.17 -2.35 12.54
C ILE A 241 9.63 -1.31 13.58
N ASP A 242 9.39 -1.55 14.88
CA ASP A 242 9.56 -0.59 15.98
C ASP A 242 8.64 0.64 15.83
N GLU A 243 7.30 0.43 15.90
CA GLU A 243 6.26 1.47 15.69
C GLU A 243 6.54 2.75 16.50
N ASN A 244 6.86 3.84 15.80
CA ASN A 244 7.29 5.13 16.36
C ASN A 244 6.70 6.30 15.56
N GLY A 245 5.41 6.56 15.78
CA GLY A 245 4.67 7.63 15.10
C GLY A 245 4.76 7.50 13.58
N LEU A 246 5.11 8.59 12.89
CA LEU A 246 5.35 8.57 11.45
C LEU A 246 6.77 8.12 11.06
N ALA A 247 7.71 7.98 12.00
CA ALA A 247 9.09 7.60 11.68
C ALA A 247 9.23 6.11 11.34
N ALA A 248 8.42 5.24 11.94
CA ALA A 248 8.39 3.81 11.67
C ALA A 248 7.00 3.25 11.98
N GLY A 249 6.45 2.39 11.13
CA GLY A 249 5.07 1.93 11.31
C GLY A 249 4.49 1.12 10.17
N LEU A 250 3.16 0.99 10.19
CA LEU A 250 2.37 0.34 9.15
C LEU A 250 2.00 1.36 8.08
N ALA A 251 2.26 1.05 6.82
CA ALA A 251 2.06 2.02 5.73
C ALA A 251 0.61 2.14 5.25
N PHE A 252 -0.14 1.05 5.39
CA PHE A 252 -1.57 0.96 5.05
C PHE A 252 -2.18 -0.25 5.78
N PRO A 253 -3.52 -0.33 5.92
CA PRO A 253 -4.19 -1.39 6.67
C PRO A 253 -3.99 -2.78 6.06
N THR A 254 -4.05 -3.81 6.88
CA THR A 254 -3.96 -5.20 6.42
C THR A 254 -5.19 -5.58 5.57
N GLY A 255 -5.01 -5.59 4.25
CA GLY A 255 -5.91 -6.23 3.31
C GLY A 255 -5.98 -7.74 3.58
N CYS A 256 -7.20 -8.26 3.60
CA CYS A 256 -7.50 -9.68 3.78
C CYS A 256 -8.67 -10.10 2.86
N SER A 257 -8.68 -9.58 1.63
CA SER A 257 -9.78 -9.68 0.67
C SER A 257 -10.07 -11.13 0.27
N ILE A 258 -11.33 -11.57 0.36
CA ILE A 258 -11.74 -12.97 0.11
C ILE A 258 -12.51 -13.17 -1.20
N ASN A 259 -12.16 -14.24 -1.91
CA ASN A 259 -12.86 -14.74 -3.11
C ASN A 259 -12.95 -13.69 -4.23
N HIS A 260 -14.17 -13.31 -4.64
CA HIS A 260 -14.43 -12.27 -5.64
C HIS A 260 -13.95 -10.87 -5.24
N CYS A 261 -13.78 -10.56 -3.95
CA CYS A 261 -13.13 -9.33 -3.50
C CYS A 261 -11.64 -9.45 -3.76
N ALA A 262 -11.08 -8.55 -4.58
CA ALA A 262 -9.67 -8.54 -4.97
C ALA A 262 -8.82 -7.77 -3.96
N ALA A 263 -9.20 -6.53 -3.65
CA ALA A 263 -8.40 -5.58 -2.86
C ALA A 263 -9.25 -4.76 -1.88
N HIS A 264 -8.58 -4.02 -0.97
CA HIS A 264 -9.16 -3.03 -0.04
C HIS A 264 -10.22 -3.52 0.97
N TYR A 265 -10.43 -4.83 1.17
CA TYR A 265 -11.18 -5.31 2.32
C TYR A 265 -10.25 -5.57 3.52
N THR A 266 -10.56 -4.89 4.62
CA THR A 266 -10.13 -5.23 5.99
C THR A 266 -11.37 -5.11 6.88
N PRO A 267 -11.58 -5.98 7.89
CA PRO A 267 -12.77 -5.94 8.72
C PRO A 267 -12.90 -4.62 9.49
N ASN A 268 -14.13 -4.14 9.63
CA ASN A 268 -14.48 -3.10 10.60
C ASN A 268 -14.77 -3.73 11.97
N ALA A 269 -14.89 -2.92 13.03
CA ALA A 269 -15.27 -3.41 14.35
C ALA A 269 -16.65 -4.12 14.31
N GLY A 270 -16.70 -5.35 14.82
CA GLY A 270 -17.92 -6.17 14.83
C GLY A 270 -18.14 -7.05 13.60
N ASP A 271 -17.23 -7.04 12.62
CA ASP A 271 -17.27 -7.95 11.47
C ASP A 271 -17.15 -9.43 11.93
N PRO A 272 -18.16 -10.29 11.71
CA PRO A 272 -18.17 -11.67 12.16
C PRO A 272 -17.54 -12.64 11.14
N THR A 273 -16.94 -12.14 10.05
CA THR A 273 -16.42 -12.98 8.97
C THR A 273 -15.32 -13.90 9.46
N VAL A 274 -15.48 -15.21 9.17
CA VAL A 274 -14.54 -16.28 9.50
C VAL A 274 -13.97 -16.84 8.21
N LEU A 275 -12.65 -16.99 8.14
CA LEU A 275 -11.95 -17.59 7.01
C LEU A 275 -12.36 -19.07 6.85
N GLN A 276 -12.74 -19.47 5.64
CA GLN A 276 -13.18 -20.82 5.29
C GLN A 276 -12.09 -21.62 4.56
N TYR A 277 -12.31 -22.93 4.38
CA TYR A 277 -11.39 -23.81 3.67
C TYR A 277 -11.33 -23.54 2.16
N ASP A 278 -12.47 -23.21 1.56
CA ASP A 278 -12.60 -22.89 0.12
C ASP A 278 -12.42 -21.38 -0.18
N ASP A 279 -11.93 -20.59 0.78
CA ASP A 279 -11.66 -19.17 0.56
C ASP A 279 -10.31 -18.95 -0.13
N VAL A 280 -10.28 -17.97 -1.04
CA VAL A 280 -9.06 -17.42 -1.65
C VAL A 280 -8.82 -16.02 -1.08
N CYS A 281 -7.96 -15.94 -0.07
CA CYS A 281 -7.69 -14.74 0.73
C CYS A 281 -6.40 -14.06 0.28
N LYS A 282 -6.45 -12.79 -0.12
CA LYS A 282 -5.25 -11.98 -0.40
C LYS A 282 -4.80 -11.34 0.91
N ILE A 283 -3.58 -11.64 1.36
CA ILE A 283 -2.94 -10.97 2.50
C ILE A 283 -2.00 -9.92 1.95
N ASP A 284 -2.33 -8.67 2.23
CA ASP A 284 -1.73 -7.48 1.66
C ASP A 284 -1.49 -6.48 2.81
N PHE A 285 -0.25 -6.09 3.07
CA PHE A 285 0.05 -5.20 4.20
C PHE A 285 1.37 -4.44 4.05
N GLY A 286 1.35 -3.17 4.47
CA GLY A 286 2.50 -2.30 4.31
C GLY A 286 3.31 -2.06 5.57
N THR A 287 4.63 -1.91 5.41
CA THR A 287 5.54 -1.40 6.46
C THR A 287 6.33 -0.20 5.94
N HIS A 288 6.77 0.70 6.81
CA HIS A 288 7.67 1.79 6.41
C HIS A 288 8.68 2.19 7.47
N ILE A 289 9.80 2.75 7.01
CA ILE A 289 10.73 3.59 7.79
C ILE A 289 10.82 4.95 7.10
N ASN A 290 10.62 6.05 7.82
CA ASN A 290 10.62 7.43 7.32
C ASN A 290 9.79 7.65 6.03
N GLY A 291 8.68 6.93 5.89
CA GLY A 291 7.82 6.96 4.70
C GLY A 291 8.37 6.21 3.48
N ARG A 292 9.46 5.44 3.60
CA ARG A 292 9.89 4.45 2.61
C ARG A 292 9.03 3.21 2.76
N ILE A 293 8.00 3.11 1.92
CA ILE A 293 6.98 2.08 2.03
C ILE A 293 7.44 0.80 1.32
N ILE A 294 7.22 -0.33 1.97
CA ILE A 294 7.09 -1.64 1.32
C ILE A 294 5.63 -1.94 1.16
N ASP A 295 5.26 -2.12 -0.10
CA ASP A 295 4.02 -2.69 -0.61
C ASP A 295 4.31 -4.10 -1.15
N CYS A 296 3.57 -5.09 -0.67
CA CYS A 296 3.85 -6.50 -0.92
C CYS A 296 2.73 -7.41 -0.40
N ALA A 297 2.20 -8.26 -1.28
CA ALA A 297 1.04 -9.09 -1.03
C ALA A 297 1.24 -10.54 -1.51
N PHE A 298 0.49 -11.46 -0.92
CA PHE A 298 0.44 -12.86 -1.32
C PHE A 298 -0.97 -13.45 -1.12
N THR A 299 -1.31 -14.45 -1.94
CA THR A 299 -2.58 -15.17 -1.79
C THR A 299 -2.43 -16.42 -0.93
N VAL A 300 -3.38 -16.61 -0.03
CA VAL A 300 -3.58 -17.81 0.80
C VAL A 300 -4.84 -18.52 0.33
N ALA A 301 -4.70 -19.81 0.03
CA ALA A 301 -5.81 -20.74 -0.21
C ALA A 301 -5.45 -22.09 0.43
N PHE A 302 -6.44 -22.78 1.01
CA PHE A 302 -6.20 -24.07 1.68
C PHE A 302 -6.61 -25.27 0.83
N ASN A 303 -7.51 -25.07 -0.13
CA ASN A 303 -7.91 -26.11 -1.08
C ASN A 303 -6.99 -26.07 -2.32
N PRO A 304 -6.20 -27.14 -2.61
CA PRO A 304 -5.23 -27.17 -3.71
C PRO A 304 -5.82 -26.95 -5.11
N ARG A 305 -7.16 -27.02 -5.26
CA ARG A 305 -7.88 -26.64 -6.48
C ARG A 305 -7.56 -25.22 -6.98
N TYR A 306 -7.07 -24.34 -6.10
CA TYR A 306 -6.73 -22.96 -6.44
C TYR A 306 -5.26 -22.78 -6.81
N ASP A 307 -4.39 -23.78 -6.63
CA ASP A 307 -2.96 -23.69 -6.91
C ASP A 307 -2.66 -23.21 -8.35
N PRO A 308 -3.38 -23.68 -9.40
CA PRO A 308 -3.19 -23.17 -10.77
C PRO A 308 -3.52 -21.68 -10.94
N LEU A 309 -4.49 -21.15 -10.17
CA LEU A 309 -4.82 -19.72 -10.18
C LEU A 309 -3.75 -18.89 -9.46
N LEU A 310 -3.26 -19.39 -8.32
CA LEU A 310 -2.18 -18.73 -7.57
C LEU A 310 -0.88 -18.69 -8.38
N GLU A 311 -0.54 -19.79 -9.06
CA GLU A 311 0.68 -19.87 -9.86
C GLU A 311 0.62 -18.96 -11.10
N ALA A 312 -0.53 -18.91 -11.80
CA ALA A 312 -0.73 -17.99 -12.91
C ALA A 312 -0.48 -16.51 -12.53
N VAL A 313 -0.98 -16.09 -11.37
CA VAL A 313 -0.80 -14.71 -10.88
C VAL A 313 0.63 -14.47 -10.37
N LYS A 314 1.25 -15.48 -9.74
CA LYS A 314 2.65 -15.37 -9.30
C LYS A 314 3.61 -15.26 -10.48
N ASP A 315 3.42 -16.05 -11.54
CA ASP A 315 4.25 -15.99 -12.75
C ASP A 315 4.02 -14.69 -13.54
N ALA A 316 2.77 -14.23 -13.63
CA ALA A 316 2.44 -12.93 -14.21
C ALA A 316 3.11 -11.77 -13.43
N THR A 317 3.10 -11.82 -12.10
CA THR A 317 3.79 -10.84 -11.24
C THR A 317 5.30 -10.88 -11.44
N ASN A 318 5.90 -12.08 -11.47
CA ASN A 318 7.32 -12.25 -11.72
C ASN A 318 7.74 -11.82 -13.12
N THR A 319 6.86 -11.97 -14.11
CA THR A 319 7.03 -11.43 -15.46
C THR A 319 7.03 -9.90 -15.42
N GLY A 320 6.04 -9.28 -14.76
CA GLY A 320 6.03 -7.84 -14.53
C GLY A 320 7.32 -7.31 -13.88
N ILE A 321 7.79 -8.00 -12.83
CA ILE A 321 9.05 -7.67 -12.14
C ILE A 321 10.26 -7.83 -13.07
N LYS A 322 10.30 -8.87 -13.90
CA LYS A 322 11.39 -9.15 -14.85
C LYS A 322 11.46 -8.08 -15.95
N GLU A 323 10.31 -7.71 -16.53
CA GLU A 323 10.21 -6.75 -17.62
C GLU A 323 10.31 -5.28 -17.14
N ALA A 324 10.02 -4.98 -15.86
CA ALA A 324 10.23 -3.65 -15.29
C ALA A 324 11.70 -3.21 -15.29
N GLY A 325 11.99 -1.94 -15.56
CA GLY A 325 13.36 -1.42 -15.65
C GLY A 325 13.40 0.04 -16.06
N ILE A 326 14.54 0.70 -15.84
CA ILE A 326 14.73 2.09 -16.30
C ILE A 326 14.54 2.13 -17.83
N ASP A 327 13.88 3.18 -18.33
CA ASP A 327 13.52 3.39 -19.73
C ASP A 327 12.44 2.47 -20.33
N VAL A 328 11.93 1.49 -19.57
CA VAL A 328 10.84 0.61 -20.02
C VAL A 328 9.51 1.36 -19.99
N ARG A 329 8.67 1.13 -21.02
CA ARG A 329 7.31 1.69 -21.10
C ARG A 329 6.34 0.89 -20.26
N LEU A 330 5.47 1.55 -19.50
CA LEU A 330 4.49 0.91 -18.63
C LEU A 330 3.52 0.01 -19.42
N CYS A 331 3.10 0.43 -20.63
CA CYS A 331 2.28 -0.40 -21.52
C CYS A 331 2.88 -1.75 -21.89
N ASP A 332 4.21 -1.83 -22.05
CA ASP A 332 4.90 -3.06 -22.50
C ASP A 332 4.91 -4.10 -21.37
N ILE A 333 5.05 -3.63 -20.12
CA ILE A 333 4.97 -4.45 -18.91
C ILE A 333 3.56 -5.06 -18.80
N GLY A 334 2.52 -4.24 -19.00
CA GLY A 334 1.13 -4.72 -18.96
C GLY A 334 0.76 -5.70 -20.07
N GLU A 335 1.33 -5.55 -21.27
CA GLU A 335 1.16 -6.53 -22.34
C GLU A 335 1.79 -7.89 -22.00
N ARG A 336 3.00 -7.89 -21.41
CA ARG A 336 3.68 -9.14 -20.99
C ARG A 336 3.03 -9.80 -19.78
N ILE A 337 2.56 -9.03 -18.81
CA ILE A 337 1.77 -9.54 -17.68
C ILE A 337 0.51 -10.24 -18.19
N GLN A 338 -0.21 -9.63 -19.14
CA GLN A 338 -1.41 -10.21 -19.73
C GLN A 338 -1.11 -11.48 -20.54
N GLU A 339 -0.08 -11.45 -21.40
CA GLU A 339 0.34 -12.62 -22.20
C GLU A 339 0.61 -13.85 -21.33
N VAL A 340 1.35 -13.68 -20.23
CA VAL A 340 1.64 -14.75 -19.29
C VAL A 340 0.39 -15.16 -18.53
N MET A 341 -0.36 -14.24 -17.94
CA MET A 341 -1.54 -14.57 -17.14
C MET A 341 -2.64 -15.28 -17.97
N GLU A 342 -2.91 -14.82 -19.19
CA GLU A 342 -3.90 -15.42 -20.08
C GLU A 342 -3.43 -16.74 -20.72
N SER A 343 -2.17 -17.16 -20.52
CA SER A 343 -1.68 -18.48 -20.95
C SER A 343 -2.08 -19.62 -20.01
N TYR A 344 -2.58 -19.31 -18.81
CA TYR A 344 -3.03 -20.29 -17.81
C TYR A 344 -4.53 -20.56 -17.89
N GLU A 345 -4.90 -21.83 -17.73
CA GLU A 345 -6.27 -22.30 -17.54
C GLU A 345 -6.42 -22.99 -16.18
N VAL A 346 -7.59 -22.84 -15.56
CA VAL A 346 -7.92 -23.46 -14.26
C VAL A 346 -9.29 -24.14 -14.32
N GLU A 347 -9.40 -25.35 -13.77
CA GLU A 347 -10.69 -26.05 -13.65
C GLU A 347 -11.26 -25.89 -12.24
N LEU A 348 -12.46 -25.32 -12.13
CA LEU A 348 -13.14 -25.10 -10.87
C LEU A 348 -14.61 -25.52 -10.98
N ASN A 349 -15.05 -26.45 -10.12
CA ASN A 349 -16.42 -26.98 -10.09
C ASN A 349 -16.87 -27.59 -11.44
N GLY A 350 -15.98 -28.31 -12.14
CA GLY A 350 -16.27 -28.92 -13.44
C GLY A 350 -16.38 -27.93 -14.60
N LYS A 351 -15.80 -26.73 -14.45
CA LYS A 351 -15.73 -25.70 -15.50
C LYS A 351 -14.33 -25.14 -15.61
N THR A 352 -13.82 -25.09 -16.85
CA THR A 352 -12.54 -24.45 -17.18
C THR A 352 -12.69 -22.93 -17.32
N TYR A 353 -11.70 -22.20 -16.84
CA TYR A 353 -11.56 -20.75 -16.95
C TYR A 353 -10.14 -20.43 -17.40
N GLN A 354 -10.00 -19.65 -18.48
CA GLN A 354 -8.76 -18.91 -18.73
C GLN A 354 -8.61 -17.85 -17.62
N VAL A 355 -7.43 -17.73 -17.01
CA VAL A 355 -7.18 -16.70 -15.98
C VAL A 355 -7.14 -15.33 -16.64
N ARG A 356 -7.89 -14.37 -16.10
CA ARG A 356 -8.00 -13.02 -16.67
C ARG A 356 -7.38 -11.97 -15.76
N PRO A 357 -6.53 -11.07 -16.28
CA PRO A 357 -6.14 -9.87 -15.55
C PRO A 357 -7.36 -9.04 -15.16
N ILE A 358 -7.39 -8.50 -13.94
CA ILE A 358 -8.38 -7.51 -13.54
C ILE A 358 -7.99 -6.15 -14.15
N ARG A 359 -8.53 -5.84 -15.33
CA ARG A 359 -8.03 -4.75 -16.19
C ARG A 359 -8.10 -3.33 -15.64
N ASN A 360 -8.84 -3.12 -14.54
CA ASN A 360 -8.92 -1.84 -13.81
C ASN A 360 -8.28 -1.89 -12.41
N LEU A 361 -7.40 -2.87 -12.16
CA LEU A 361 -6.38 -2.84 -11.11
C LEU A 361 -5.01 -2.76 -11.77
N ASN A 362 -4.07 -2.10 -11.11
CA ASN A 362 -2.77 -1.72 -11.67
C ASN A 362 -1.77 -1.60 -10.52
N GLY A 363 -0.52 -2.04 -10.71
CA GLY A 363 0.56 -1.60 -9.83
C GLY A 363 0.83 -0.10 -9.96
N HIS A 364 1.75 0.44 -9.17
CA HIS A 364 1.95 1.88 -9.10
C HIS A 364 3.36 2.29 -8.69
N SER A 365 3.75 3.52 -9.02
CA SER A 365 4.94 4.12 -8.40
C SER A 365 4.65 4.46 -6.93
N ILE A 366 5.68 4.34 -6.08
CA ILE A 366 5.64 4.62 -4.64
C ILE A 366 6.50 5.86 -4.35
N GLY A 367 6.02 6.70 -3.43
CA GLY A 367 6.68 7.93 -2.98
C GLY A 367 6.78 8.00 -1.46
N GLN A 368 7.55 8.95 -0.95
CA GLN A 368 7.72 9.10 0.49
C GLN A 368 6.40 9.49 1.16
N TYR A 369 5.89 8.64 2.08
CA TYR A 369 4.55 8.74 2.69
C TYR A 369 3.39 8.78 1.67
N ARG A 370 3.58 8.23 0.47
CA ARG A 370 2.60 8.29 -0.62
C ARG A 370 2.59 6.97 -1.37
N ILE A 371 1.62 6.11 -1.06
CA ILE A 371 1.51 4.78 -1.65
C ILE A 371 1.37 4.85 -3.18
N HIS A 372 0.46 5.70 -3.67
CA HIS A 372 0.27 5.97 -5.11
C HIS A 372 0.94 7.29 -5.52
N ALA A 373 2.18 7.25 -6.01
CA ALA A 373 2.96 8.43 -6.40
C ALA A 373 2.55 9.05 -7.75
N GLY A 374 1.80 8.33 -8.58
CA GLY A 374 1.06 8.89 -9.73
C GLY A 374 1.32 8.25 -11.09
N LYS A 375 2.28 7.32 -11.22
CA LYS A 375 2.38 6.43 -12.39
C LYS A 375 1.71 5.11 -12.06
N THR A 376 0.94 4.56 -13.00
CA THR A 376 0.27 3.26 -12.87
C THR A 376 0.90 2.22 -13.80
N VAL A 377 1.27 1.06 -13.28
CA VAL A 377 1.78 -0.10 -14.02
C VAL A 377 0.57 -0.94 -14.46
N PRO A 378 0.19 -0.91 -15.75
CA PRO A 378 -0.96 -1.69 -16.21
C PRO A 378 -0.65 -3.19 -16.13
N ILE A 379 -1.70 -4.00 -15.98
CA ILE A 379 -1.63 -5.48 -16.06
C ILE A 379 -2.31 -6.03 -17.32
N VAL A 380 -2.60 -5.13 -18.27
CA VAL A 380 -3.16 -5.39 -19.60
C VAL A 380 -2.48 -4.52 -20.64
N LYS A 381 -2.50 -4.97 -21.90
CA LYS A 381 -2.04 -4.16 -23.05
C LYS A 381 -2.91 -2.92 -23.26
N GLY A 382 -2.33 -1.90 -23.91
CA GLY A 382 -3.03 -0.66 -24.27
C GLY A 382 -3.00 0.45 -23.21
N GLY A 383 -2.21 0.30 -22.16
CA GLY A 383 -1.91 1.39 -21.21
C GLY A 383 -1.01 2.48 -21.81
N GLU A 384 -0.58 3.42 -20.97
CA GLU A 384 0.28 4.53 -21.39
C GLU A 384 1.72 4.10 -21.77
N ALA A 385 2.28 4.77 -22.77
CA ALA A 385 3.69 4.63 -23.15
C ALA A 385 4.68 5.40 -22.24
N THR A 386 4.18 5.95 -21.13
CA THR A 386 4.97 6.56 -20.05
C THR A 386 6.06 5.60 -19.58
N LYS A 387 7.26 6.12 -19.26
CA LYS A 387 8.42 5.31 -18.89
C LYS A 387 8.68 5.27 -17.38
N MET A 388 9.29 4.18 -16.94
CA MET A 388 9.95 4.06 -15.64
C MET A 388 11.31 4.79 -15.65
N GLU A 389 11.64 5.48 -14.56
CA GLU A 389 12.82 6.34 -14.42
C GLU A 389 13.78 5.86 -13.32
N GLU A 390 15.01 6.38 -13.34
CA GLU A 390 16.06 6.01 -12.38
C GLU A 390 15.75 6.56 -10.97
N ASN A 391 15.94 5.71 -9.96
CA ASN A 391 15.55 5.92 -8.55
C ASN A 391 14.05 5.93 -8.25
N GLU A 392 13.18 5.55 -9.20
CA GLU A 392 11.77 5.28 -8.87
C GLU A 392 11.60 3.95 -8.12
N PHE A 393 10.52 3.90 -7.33
CA PHE A 393 10.07 2.78 -6.53
C PHE A 393 8.72 2.35 -7.10
N TYR A 394 8.46 1.06 -7.21
CA TYR A 394 7.21 0.55 -7.78
C TYR A 394 6.67 -0.65 -7.01
N ALA A 395 5.38 -0.60 -6.69
CA ALA A 395 4.55 -1.77 -6.50
C ALA A 395 4.37 -2.47 -7.84
N ILE A 396 4.88 -3.70 -7.97
CA ILE A 396 4.55 -4.58 -9.10
C ILE A 396 3.64 -5.67 -8.57
N GLU A 397 2.34 -5.41 -8.69
CA GLU A 397 1.25 -6.31 -8.34
C GLU A 397 0.49 -6.76 -9.59
N THR A 398 -0.07 -7.97 -9.54
CA THR A 398 -1.03 -8.43 -10.55
C THR A 398 -2.19 -9.16 -9.91
N PHE A 399 -3.36 -9.07 -10.56
CA PHE A 399 -4.59 -9.70 -10.09
C PHE A 399 -5.18 -10.58 -11.19
N GLY A 400 -5.28 -11.88 -10.91
CA GLY A 400 -5.97 -12.84 -11.77
C GLY A 400 -7.37 -13.15 -11.27
N SER A 401 -8.33 -13.23 -12.18
CA SER A 401 -9.74 -13.49 -11.89
C SER A 401 -10.31 -14.59 -12.80
N THR A 402 -11.21 -15.39 -12.24
CA THR A 402 -12.08 -16.32 -12.99
C THR A 402 -13.43 -15.69 -13.39
N GLY A 403 -13.62 -14.40 -13.09
CA GLY A 403 -14.83 -13.62 -13.36
C GLY A 403 -14.79 -12.80 -14.66
N LYS A 404 -15.17 -11.52 -14.57
CA LYS A 404 -15.18 -10.58 -15.70
C LYS A 404 -13.82 -9.91 -15.94
N GLY A 405 -12.88 -10.07 -15.01
CA GLY A 405 -11.61 -9.32 -15.02
C GLY A 405 -11.86 -7.82 -14.86
N VAL A 406 -12.82 -7.45 -13.99
CA VAL A 406 -13.17 -6.06 -13.65
C VAL A 406 -13.62 -6.03 -12.19
N VAL A 407 -13.10 -5.07 -11.43
CA VAL A 407 -13.62 -4.76 -10.10
C VAL A 407 -14.57 -3.57 -10.09
N HIS A 408 -15.48 -3.57 -9.12
CA HIS A 408 -16.35 -2.46 -8.75
C HIS A 408 -16.38 -2.33 -7.22
N ASP A 409 -16.69 -1.14 -6.73
CA ASP A 409 -16.89 -0.89 -5.31
C ASP A 409 -18.06 -1.75 -4.78
N ASP A 410 -17.83 -2.51 -3.71
CA ASP A 410 -18.86 -3.28 -3.00
C ASP A 410 -18.53 -3.35 -1.49
N MET A 411 -19.48 -3.85 -0.69
CA MET A 411 -19.38 -4.02 0.76
C MET A 411 -19.17 -2.70 1.54
N GLU A 412 -18.88 -2.79 2.84
CA GLU A 412 -18.63 -1.61 3.66
C GLU A 412 -17.18 -1.11 3.51
N CYS A 413 -17.02 0.17 3.18
CA CYS A 413 -15.70 0.81 3.14
C CYS A 413 -15.03 0.84 4.53
N SER A 414 -13.80 0.31 4.59
CA SER A 414 -12.95 0.31 5.79
C SER A 414 -11.63 1.07 5.62
N HIS A 415 -11.11 1.23 4.39
CA HIS A 415 -9.87 1.95 4.09
C HIS A 415 -10.12 3.42 3.74
N TYR A 416 -9.26 4.30 4.26
CA TYR A 416 -9.29 5.73 4.04
C TYR A 416 -7.86 6.26 3.94
N MET A 417 -7.63 7.31 3.15
CA MET A 417 -6.32 7.96 3.08
C MET A 417 -6.51 9.46 2.91
N LYS A 418 -5.67 10.27 3.56
CA LYS A 418 -5.69 11.71 3.33
C LYS A 418 -5.23 11.99 1.89
N ASN A 419 -5.98 12.78 1.13
CA ASN A 419 -5.58 13.16 -0.22
C ASN A 419 -4.25 13.93 -0.15
N PHE A 420 -3.21 13.40 -0.79
CA PHE A 420 -1.85 13.93 -0.72
C PHE A 420 -1.75 15.40 -1.19
N ASN A 421 -2.61 15.79 -2.13
CA ASN A 421 -2.63 17.14 -2.72
C ASN A 421 -3.67 18.07 -2.07
N ALA A 422 -4.42 17.62 -1.06
CA ALA A 422 -5.42 18.46 -0.41
C ALA A 422 -4.78 19.65 0.32
N GLY A 423 -5.14 20.86 -0.12
CA GLY A 423 -4.81 22.10 0.56
C GLY A 423 -5.56 22.26 1.88
N HIS A 424 -5.37 23.41 2.54
CA HIS A 424 -6.11 23.72 3.75
C HIS A 424 -7.60 24.00 3.45
N VAL A 425 -8.49 23.16 3.98
CA VAL A 425 -9.94 23.33 3.88
C VAL A 425 -10.53 23.75 5.24
N PRO A 426 -11.24 24.89 5.34
CA PRO A 426 -11.79 25.39 6.59
C PRO A 426 -13.04 24.61 7.01
N LEU A 427 -12.85 23.54 7.79
CA LEU A 427 -13.94 22.75 8.37
C LEU A 427 -14.79 23.57 9.35
N ARG A 428 -16.11 23.38 9.32
CA ARG A 428 -17.05 23.97 10.31
C ARG A 428 -17.35 23.04 11.48
N MET A 429 -17.44 21.73 11.23
CA MET A 429 -17.78 20.72 12.22
C MET A 429 -16.62 20.47 13.20
N ALA A 430 -16.83 20.68 14.50
CA ALA A 430 -15.79 20.55 15.53
C ALA A 430 -15.17 19.15 15.59
N ARG A 431 -15.99 18.08 15.54
CA ARG A 431 -15.48 16.70 15.49
C ARG A 431 -14.69 16.37 14.22
N ALA A 432 -15.01 16.97 13.07
CA ALA A 432 -14.22 16.80 11.86
C ALA A 432 -12.83 17.45 11.98
N LYS A 433 -12.72 18.61 12.64
CA LYS A 433 -11.41 19.21 12.96
C LYS A 433 -10.57 18.32 13.87
N LEU A 434 -11.17 17.78 14.94
CA LEU A 434 -10.50 16.90 15.89
C LEU A 434 -10.01 15.62 15.20
N LEU A 435 -10.88 14.97 14.43
CA LEU A 435 -10.54 13.77 13.67
C LEU A 435 -9.44 14.05 12.63
N LEU A 436 -9.51 15.17 11.91
CA LEU A 436 -8.45 15.55 10.96
C LEU A 436 -7.12 15.81 11.67
N HIS A 437 -7.12 16.43 12.85
CA HIS A 437 -5.90 16.58 13.65
C HIS A 437 -5.32 15.20 14.02
N LYS A 438 -6.15 14.26 14.49
CA LYS A 438 -5.74 12.88 14.79
C LYS A 438 -5.17 12.16 13.56
N ILE A 439 -5.82 12.27 12.40
CA ILE A 439 -5.33 11.71 11.14
C ILE A 439 -3.96 12.28 10.77
N ASN A 440 -3.77 13.60 10.85
CA ASN A 440 -2.46 14.22 10.57
C ASN A 440 -1.37 13.76 11.56
N THR A 441 -1.70 13.59 12.84
CA THR A 441 -0.75 13.19 13.89
C THR A 441 -0.35 11.71 13.81
N HIS A 442 -1.30 10.81 13.51
CA HIS A 442 -1.07 9.36 13.54
C HIS A 442 -0.78 8.73 12.18
N PHE A 443 -1.27 9.29 11.07
CA PHE A 443 -1.15 8.69 9.73
C PHE A 443 -0.55 9.65 8.68
N GLY A 444 -0.73 10.96 8.85
CA GLY A 444 -0.24 11.97 7.91
C GLY A 444 -0.92 11.85 6.54
N THR A 445 -0.23 11.27 5.56
CA THR A 445 -0.74 10.91 4.22
C THR A 445 -0.72 9.41 3.94
N LEU A 446 -0.35 8.58 4.93
CA LEU A 446 -0.51 7.13 4.86
C LEU A 446 -1.99 6.73 4.96
N ALA A 447 -2.32 5.55 4.44
CA ALA A 447 -3.67 5.01 4.55
C ALA A 447 -3.92 4.46 5.97
N PHE A 448 -5.18 4.49 6.38
CA PHE A 448 -5.64 4.00 7.68
C PHE A 448 -7.01 3.32 7.54
N CYS A 449 -7.43 2.60 8.59
CA CYS A 449 -8.75 1.99 8.64
C CYS A 449 -9.52 2.37 9.92
N ARG A 450 -10.80 2.03 9.95
CA ARG A 450 -11.67 2.27 11.12
C ARG A 450 -11.12 1.65 12.41
N ARG A 451 -10.67 0.39 12.37
CA ARG A 451 -10.03 -0.30 13.52
C ARG A 451 -8.83 0.47 14.10
N TRP A 452 -8.11 1.22 13.27
CA TRP A 452 -6.97 2.03 13.74
C TRP A 452 -7.42 3.33 14.41
N LEU A 453 -8.54 3.92 13.98
CA LEU A 453 -9.20 5.01 14.72
C LEU A 453 -9.73 4.51 16.07
N ASP A 454 -10.35 3.33 16.10
CA ASP A 454 -10.82 2.69 17.33
C ASP A 454 -9.63 2.44 18.30
N ARG A 455 -8.50 1.92 17.80
CA ARG A 455 -7.27 1.67 18.59
C ARG A 455 -6.70 2.94 19.24
N ILE A 456 -6.80 4.11 18.60
CA ILE A 456 -6.33 5.39 19.18
C ILE A 456 -7.40 6.09 20.04
N GLY A 457 -8.53 5.42 20.33
CA GLY A 457 -9.57 5.87 21.24
C GLY A 457 -10.64 6.78 20.61
N GLU A 458 -10.68 6.93 19.28
CA GLU A 458 -11.74 7.68 18.61
C GLU A 458 -13.05 6.90 18.66
N THR A 459 -14.16 7.59 18.96
CA THR A 459 -15.50 6.99 18.99
C THR A 459 -16.53 7.91 18.34
N LYS A 460 -17.65 7.34 17.85
CA LYS A 460 -18.74 8.10 17.18
C LYS A 460 -18.23 9.03 16.04
N TYR A 461 -17.16 8.63 15.34
CA TYR A 461 -16.44 9.44 14.36
C TYR A 461 -16.97 9.32 12.93
N LEU A 462 -17.84 8.34 12.61
CA LEU A 462 -18.25 8.05 11.22
C LEU A 462 -18.81 9.28 10.46
N MET A 463 -19.63 10.11 11.11
CA MET A 463 -20.14 11.36 10.51
C MET A 463 -19.04 12.40 10.28
N ALA A 464 -18.03 12.44 11.17
CA ALA A 464 -16.87 13.31 11.01
C ALA A 464 -15.98 12.83 9.85
N LEU A 465 -15.74 11.53 9.75
CA LEU A 465 -14.99 10.90 8.66
C LEU A 465 -15.68 11.12 7.31
N LYS A 466 -17.00 10.90 7.24
CA LYS A 466 -17.80 11.23 6.06
C LYS A 466 -17.66 12.70 5.67
N ASN A 467 -17.66 13.63 6.64
CA ASN A 467 -17.47 15.06 6.34
C ASN A 467 -16.08 15.37 5.77
N LEU A 468 -15.03 14.63 6.17
CA LEU A 468 -13.69 14.75 5.58
C LEU A 468 -13.64 14.20 4.14
N CYS A 469 -14.44 13.18 3.82
CA CYS A 469 -14.63 12.68 2.47
C CYS A 469 -15.45 13.62 1.59
N ASP A 470 -16.60 14.10 2.07
CA ASP A 470 -17.46 15.05 1.37
C ASP A 470 -16.75 16.39 1.05
N THR A 471 -15.64 16.68 1.74
CA THR A 471 -14.81 17.88 1.54
C THR A 471 -13.51 17.64 0.78
N GLY A 472 -13.25 16.41 0.30
CA GLY A 472 -12.06 16.04 -0.48
C GLY A 472 -10.74 16.10 0.30
N ILE A 473 -10.79 16.05 1.64
CA ILE A 473 -9.59 16.02 2.50
C ILE A 473 -9.10 14.57 2.67
N VAL A 474 -10.03 13.62 2.73
CA VAL A 474 -9.78 12.19 2.92
C VAL A 474 -10.53 11.42 1.85
N ASP A 475 -9.84 10.65 1.03
CA ASP A 475 -10.45 9.78 0.05
C ASP A 475 -10.81 8.43 0.70
N ALA A 476 -11.97 7.89 0.31
CA ALA A 476 -12.46 6.59 0.79
C ALA A 476 -12.14 5.51 -0.25
N TYR A 477 -11.61 4.37 0.22
CA TYR A 477 -11.21 3.24 -0.61
C TYR A 477 -12.07 2.03 -0.23
N PRO A 478 -13.22 1.82 -0.90
CA PRO A 478 -14.07 0.67 -0.65
C PRO A 478 -13.41 -0.62 -1.16
N PRO A 479 -13.83 -1.80 -0.65
CA PRO A 479 -13.46 -3.09 -1.21
C PRO A 479 -13.77 -3.20 -2.70
N LEU A 480 -12.81 -3.72 -3.46
CA LEU A 480 -12.88 -3.82 -4.92
C LEU A 480 -13.18 -5.25 -5.35
N CYS A 481 -14.38 -5.50 -5.87
CA CYS A 481 -14.91 -6.85 -6.11
C CYS A 481 -15.21 -7.12 -7.60
N ASP A 482 -14.84 -8.30 -8.10
CA ASP A 482 -15.36 -8.84 -9.38
C ASP A 482 -16.72 -9.55 -9.09
N VAL A 483 -17.33 -10.17 -10.10
CA VAL A 483 -18.66 -10.78 -9.97
C VAL A 483 -18.72 -11.88 -8.91
N LYS A 484 -19.73 -11.81 -8.05
CA LYS A 484 -19.98 -12.79 -7.00
C LYS A 484 -19.96 -14.22 -7.52
N GLY A 485 -19.20 -15.08 -6.85
CA GLY A 485 -19.00 -16.49 -7.22
C GLY A 485 -17.76 -16.75 -8.09
N CYS A 486 -17.02 -15.72 -8.51
CA CYS A 486 -15.66 -15.92 -9.02
C CYS A 486 -14.63 -15.93 -7.87
N TYR A 487 -13.38 -16.21 -8.25
CA TYR A 487 -12.21 -16.20 -7.38
C TYR A 487 -11.16 -15.26 -7.96
N THR A 488 -10.51 -14.49 -7.09
CA THR A 488 -9.39 -13.62 -7.44
C THR A 488 -8.16 -13.93 -6.59
N ALA A 489 -6.98 -13.84 -7.18
CA ALA A 489 -5.67 -13.98 -6.52
C ALA A 489 -4.79 -12.76 -6.85
N GLN A 490 -3.89 -12.41 -5.93
CA GLN A 490 -2.89 -11.33 -6.01
C GLN A 490 -1.52 -11.86 -5.58
N PHE A 491 -0.48 -11.39 -6.25
CA PHE A 491 0.90 -11.42 -5.77
C PHE A 491 1.54 -10.07 -6.08
N GLU A 492 2.50 -9.65 -5.25
CA GLU A 492 3.14 -8.35 -5.40
C GLU A 492 4.54 -8.29 -4.79
N HIS A 493 5.42 -7.51 -5.43
CA HIS A 493 6.60 -6.95 -4.76
C HIS A 493 6.83 -5.47 -5.05
N THR A 494 7.19 -4.72 -4.00
CA THR A 494 7.99 -3.49 -4.17
C THR A 494 9.34 -3.80 -4.82
N ILE A 495 9.64 -3.06 -5.89
CA ILE A 495 10.95 -2.98 -6.54
C ILE A 495 11.52 -1.56 -6.45
N LEU A 496 12.85 -1.47 -6.59
CA LEU A 496 13.61 -0.22 -6.63
C LEU A 496 14.51 -0.19 -7.87
N LEU A 497 14.41 0.88 -8.66
CA LEU A 497 15.18 1.06 -9.90
C LEU A 497 16.49 1.81 -9.63
N ARG A 498 17.43 1.16 -8.94
CA ARG A 498 18.74 1.75 -8.60
C ARG A 498 19.54 2.11 -9.86
N PRO A 499 20.45 3.10 -9.81
CA PRO A 499 21.28 3.49 -10.96
C PRO A 499 22.11 2.34 -11.54
N THR A 500 22.55 1.41 -10.67
CA THR A 500 23.39 0.25 -11.02
C THR A 500 22.62 -1.01 -11.38
N CYS A 501 21.40 -1.21 -10.85
CA CYS A 501 20.66 -2.48 -10.89
C CYS A 501 19.17 -2.28 -10.55
N LYS A 502 18.35 -3.31 -10.76
CA LYS A 502 17.00 -3.40 -10.19
C LYS A 502 17.09 -4.23 -8.90
N GLU A 503 16.42 -3.80 -7.84
CA GLU A 503 16.35 -4.55 -6.57
C GLU A 503 14.90 -4.87 -6.24
N VAL A 504 14.55 -6.16 -6.20
CA VAL A 504 13.27 -6.65 -5.69
C VAL A 504 13.39 -6.72 -4.17
N VAL A 505 13.31 -5.54 -3.52
CA VAL A 505 13.67 -5.35 -2.11
C VAL A 505 12.85 -6.22 -1.16
N SER A 506 11.60 -6.51 -1.52
CA SER A 506 10.63 -7.30 -0.74
C SER A 506 10.62 -8.80 -1.07
N ARG A 507 11.48 -9.27 -1.99
CA ARG A 507 11.63 -10.71 -2.30
C ARG A 507 12.03 -11.50 -1.05
N GLY A 508 11.51 -12.71 -0.90
CA GLY A 508 11.90 -13.64 0.16
C GLY A 508 12.25 -15.02 -0.36
N THR A 509 12.26 -16.01 0.54
CA THR A 509 12.39 -17.44 0.19
C THR A 509 11.04 -18.11 -0.07
N ASP A 510 9.95 -17.38 0.15
CA ASP A 510 8.56 -17.83 0.10
C ASP A 510 7.86 -17.46 -1.21
N TYR A 511 8.10 -16.25 -1.70
CA TYR A 511 7.77 -15.79 -3.05
C TYR A 511 8.72 -14.66 -3.48
#